data_AF-A0A4P5Y331-F1
#
_entry.id   AF-A0A4P5Y331-F1
#
_cell.length_a   1.000
_cell.length_b   1.000
_cell.length_c   1.000
_cell.angle_alpha   90.00
_cell.angle_beta   90.00
_cell.angle_gamma   90.00
#
_symmetry.space_group_name_H-M   'P 1'
#
loop_
_entity.id
_entity.type
_entity.pdbx_description
1 polymer ?
#
loop_
_entity_poly.entity_id
_entity_poly.type
_entity_poly.pdbx_seq_one_letter_code
_entity_poly.pdbx_strand_id
1 'polypeptide(L)'
;MLSTRRDFLQTGVAAVAASTLLDTLSAEDRLPIVDCHTHFYDPTRPEGIPWPGKGDAVLYRTILPKQFLEQAAPVGVTKTIVVEASPRVEDNAWLLDLAAKNPSIIGVVGNLTPGKPEFAGHLKRFAANKLYRGIRVNHNAVKAGLDQPEFLADIKRLAEHGLELDVNGGPDMPADVARLAEKLPDLRIVINHLGNVDVDGAEPPRAWQDGMRAAAKQPRVFCKVSALVEHAKPKSGEKKVPEEVDFYRPILDAIWKIFGDDRLIYGSNWPVSDHAASYKTLFSIVNQYVTARGRATSEKFFWKNAHAAYL
;
A
#
# COMPACT_ATOMS: atom_id res chain seq x y z
N MET A 1 -69.42 19.79 -8.89
CA MET A 1 -68.17 20.38 -9.42
C MET A 1 -67.08 20.15 -8.37
N LEU A 2 -66.41 18.99 -8.38
CA LEU A 2 -65.12 18.74 -9.08
C LEU A 2 -64.05 19.77 -8.71
N SER A 3 -63.21 19.43 -7.74
CA SER A 3 -61.86 19.99 -7.62
C SER A 3 -60.86 18.84 -7.63
N THR A 4 -59.73 19.11 -8.27
CA THR A 4 -58.98 18.22 -9.14
C THR A 4 -57.76 17.57 -8.47
N ARG A 5 -57.38 16.40 -9.02
CA ARG A 5 -56.10 15.71 -8.83
C ARG A 5 -54.92 16.63 -9.17
N ARG A 6 -54.23 17.18 -8.16
CA ARG A 6 -52.88 17.73 -8.26
C ARG A 6 -52.39 17.97 -6.83
N ASP A 7 -51.70 16.98 -6.26
CA ASP A 7 -50.70 17.12 -5.20
C ASP A 7 -50.16 15.73 -4.87
N PHE A 8 -49.45 15.14 -5.84
CA PHE A 8 -48.55 14.03 -5.58
C PHE A 8 -47.58 13.96 -6.75
N LEU A 9 -46.43 14.64 -6.64
CA LEU A 9 -45.21 14.44 -7.44
C LEU A 9 -44.15 15.47 -6.99
N GLN A 10 -43.56 15.26 -5.81
CA GLN A 10 -42.31 15.91 -5.41
C GLN A 10 -41.46 14.95 -4.58
N THR A 11 -40.99 13.86 -5.20
CA THR A 11 -39.87 13.07 -4.69
C THR A 11 -39.30 12.25 -5.84
N GLY A 12 -38.38 12.82 -6.62
CA GLY A 12 -37.82 12.07 -7.73
C GLY A 12 -36.79 12.77 -8.60
N VAL A 13 -35.87 13.59 -8.06
CA VAL A 13 -34.69 14.06 -8.84
C VAL A 13 -33.43 14.28 -7.97
N ALA A 14 -33.22 13.50 -6.90
CA ALA A 14 -32.00 13.67 -6.08
C ALA A 14 -30.92 12.59 -6.28
N ALA A 15 -31.19 11.53 -7.05
CA ALA A 15 -30.29 10.37 -7.14
C ALA A 15 -29.43 10.28 -8.42
N VAL A 16 -29.56 11.22 -9.37
CA VAL A 16 -28.82 11.17 -10.66
C VAL A 16 -27.67 12.19 -10.72
N ALA A 17 -27.58 13.14 -9.78
CA ALA A 17 -26.56 14.19 -9.82
C ALA A 17 -25.17 13.77 -9.28
N ALA A 18 -25.07 12.65 -8.57
CA ALA A 18 -23.80 12.21 -7.98
C ALA A 18 -22.85 11.53 -9.00
N SER A 19 -23.38 10.96 -10.09
CA SER A 19 -22.55 10.31 -11.12
C SER A 19 -21.97 11.28 -12.15
N THR A 20 -22.54 12.48 -12.30
CA THR A 20 -22.11 13.50 -13.28
C THR A 20 -21.08 14.50 -12.74
N LEU A 21 -20.84 14.55 -11.42
CA LEU A 21 -19.88 15.48 -10.82
C LEU A 21 -18.40 15.04 -10.94
N LEU A 22 -18.15 13.77 -11.30
CA LEU A 22 -16.79 13.28 -11.54
C LEU A 22 -16.20 13.75 -12.89
N ASP A 23 -17.06 14.14 -13.84
CA ASP A 23 -16.67 14.58 -15.18
C ASP A 23 -16.46 16.10 -15.32
N THR A 24 -16.67 16.88 -14.25
CA THR A 24 -16.54 18.35 -14.29
C THR A 24 -15.35 18.91 -13.52
N LEU A 25 -14.55 18.08 -12.86
CA LEU A 25 -13.27 18.55 -12.31
C LEU A 25 -12.27 18.73 -13.46
N SER A 26 -11.73 19.94 -13.58
CA SER A 26 -10.64 20.18 -14.52
C SER A 26 -9.47 19.24 -14.21
N ALA A 27 -8.62 18.94 -15.20
CA ALA A 27 -7.43 18.13 -14.95
C ALA A 27 -6.51 18.73 -13.88
N GLU A 28 -6.60 20.05 -13.64
CA GLU A 28 -5.86 20.80 -12.63
C GLU A 28 -6.42 20.62 -11.20
N ASP A 29 -7.70 20.27 -11.06
CA ASP A 29 -8.34 20.04 -9.74
C ASP A 29 -8.09 18.62 -9.20
N ARG A 30 -7.69 17.68 -10.07
CA ARG A 30 -7.45 16.28 -9.72
C ARG A 30 -6.17 16.16 -8.89
N LEU A 31 -6.31 15.56 -7.71
CA LEU A 31 -5.18 15.28 -6.82
C LEU A 31 -4.21 14.31 -7.51
N PRO A 32 -2.89 14.58 -7.49
CA PRO A 32 -1.90 13.55 -7.79
C PRO A 32 -2.08 12.39 -6.82
N ILE A 33 -2.08 11.16 -7.33
CA ILE A 33 -2.15 9.95 -6.51
C ILE A 33 -1.00 9.02 -6.86
N VAL A 34 -0.30 8.58 -5.82
CA VAL A 34 0.76 7.59 -5.87
C VAL A 34 0.27 6.31 -5.20
N ASP A 35 0.24 5.23 -5.96
CA ASP A 35 0.05 3.89 -5.42
C ASP A 35 1.37 3.37 -4.85
N CYS A 36 1.54 3.41 -3.53
CA CYS A 36 2.81 3.04 -2.88
C CYS A 36 3.01 1.52 -2.74
N HIS A 37 2.14 0.69 -3.32
CA HIS A 37 2.28 -0.76 -3.23
C HIS A 37 1.68 -1.47 -4.44
N THR A 38 2.49 -1.70 -5.47
CA THR A 38 2.15 -2.61 -6.57
C THR A 38 3.24 -3.67 -6.76
N HIS A 39 2.93 -4.74 -7.48
CA HIS A 39 3.89 -5.77 -7.86
C HIS A 39 3.90 -5.96 -9.37
N PHE A 40 5.06 -5.87 -10.01
CA PHE A 40 5.22 -6.18 -11.43
C PHE A 40 6.07 -7.43 -11.62
N TYR A 41 5.63 -8.28 -12.54
CA TYR A 41 6.26 -9.54 -12.90
C TYR A 41 5.73 -10.01 -14.25
N ASP A 42 6.50 -10.85 -14.92
CA ASP A 42 6.12 -11.37 -16.23
C ASP A 42 6.49 -12.86 -16.34
N PRO A 43 5.49 -13.78 -16.27
CA PRO A 43 5.74 -15.21 -16.38
C PRO A 43 6.35 -15.63 -17.73
N THR A 44 6.30 -14.77 -18.75
CA THR A 44 6.82 -15.05 -20.09
C THR A 44 8.32 -14.79 -20.25
N ARG A 45 8.95 -14.17 -19.24
CA ARG A 45 10.41 -13.97 -19.21
C ARG A 45 11.16 -15.31 -19.31
N PRO A 46 12.31 -15.38 -20.00
CA PRO A 46 13.09 -16.63 -20.11
C PRO A 46 13.46 -17.26 -18.77
N GLU A 47 13.71 -16.44 -17.74
CA GLU A 47 14.05 -16.91 -16.39
C GLU A 47 12.81 -17.35 -15.58
N GLY A 48 11.61 -17.13 -16.12
CA GLY A 48 10.32 -17.27 -15.45
C GLY A 48 10.20 -16.38 -14.21
N ILE A 49 9.25 -16.74 -13.35
CA ILE A 49 8.98 -16.05 -12.08
C ILE A 49 8.86 -17.05 -10.93
N PRO A 50 9.36 -16.73 -9.73
CA PRO A 50 9.21 -17.61 -8.55
C PRO A 50 7.83 -17.47 -7.88
N TRP A 51 7.16 -16.34 -8.07
CA TRP A 51 5.81 -16.05 -7.61
C TRP A 51 5.14 -15.10 -8.62
N PRO A 52 3.81 -15.18 -8.82
CA PRO A 52 2.88 -16.19 -8.31
C PRO A 52 3.13 -17.60 -8.88
N GLY A 53 2.51 -18.61 -8.27
CA GLY A 53 2.57 -19.99 -8.75
C GLY A 53 1.65 -20.22 -9.97
N LYS A 54 2.01 -21.18 -10.84
CA LYS A 54 1.25 -21.53 -12.06
C LYS A 54 -0.24 -21.85 -11.85
N GLY A 55 -0.62 -22.27 -10.64
CA GLY A 55 -2.00 -22.59 -10.29
C GLY A 55 -2.86 -21.39 -9.87
N ASP A 56 -2.27 -20.21 -9.70
CA ASP A 56 -3.02 -19.00 -9.36
C ASP A 56 -3.66 -18.42 -10.62
N ALA A 57 -4.96 -18.70 -10.82
CA ALA A 57 -5.71 -18.26 -11.99
C ALA A 57 -5.90 -16.73 -12.08
N VAL A 58 -5.71 -16.00 -10.98
CA VAL A 58 -5.88 -14.53 -10.91
C VAL A 58 -4.55 -13.85 -11.19
N LEU A 59 -3.48 -14.34 -10.58
CA LEU A 59 -2.17 -13.68 -10.59
C LEU A 59 -1.22 -14.23 -11.64
N TYR A 60 -1.30 -15.50 -12.05
CA TYR A 60 -0.32 -16.08 -12.99
C TYR A 60 -0.53 -15.61 -14.44
N ARG A 61 -0.25 -14.33 -14.69
CA ARG A 61 -0.35 -13.62 -15.97
C ARG A 61 0.70 -12.51 -16.02
N THR A 62 0.89 -11.89 -17.18
CA THR A 62 1.79 -10.73 -17.32
C THR A 62 1.22 -9.52 -16.58
N ILE A 63 2.02 -8.93 -15.69
CA ILE A 63 1.66 -7.80 -14.84
C ILE A 63 2.78 -6.75 -14.97
N LEU A 64 2.56 -5.78 -15.85
CA LEU A 64 3.54 -4.74 -16.22
C LEU A 64 2.88 -3.34 -16.17
N PRO A 65 3.66 -2.25 -16.36
CA PRO A 65 3.14 -0.88 -16.25
C PRO A 65 1.92 -0.60 -17.13
N LYS A 66 1.83 -1.23 -18.31
CA LYS A 66 0.66 -1.13 -19.18
C LYS A 66 -0.60 -1.68 -18.50
N GLN A 67 -0.54 -2.90 -17.98
CA GLN A 67 -1.68 -3.52 -17.27
C GLN A 67 -2.05 -2.72 -16.02
N PHE A 68 -1.07 -2.20 -15.28
CA PHE A 68 -1.34 -1.32 -14.14
C PHE A 68 -2.14 -0.08 -14.57
N LEU A 69 -1.68 0.63 -15.60
CA LEU A 69 -2.34 1.86 -16.07
C LEU A 69 -3.74 1.59 -16.63
N GLU A 70 -3.97 0.44 -17.26
CA GLU A 70 -5.31 0.01 -17.70
C GLU A 70 -6.30 -0.11 -16.52
N GLN A 71 -5.84 -0.49 -15.33
CA GLN A 71 -6.67 -0.59 -14.13
C GLN A 71 -6.76 0.71 -13.32
N ALA A 72 -5.63 1.41 -13.18
CA ALA A 72 -5.45 2.49 -12.21
C ALA A 72 -5.74 3.89 -12.79
N ALA A 73 -5.42 4.13 -14.08
CA ALA A 73 -5.63 5.43 -14.71
C ALA A 73 -7.12 5.88 -14.77
N PRO A 74 -8.11 4.98 -14.95
CA PRO A 74 -9.52 5.35 -14.92
C PRO A 74 -9.98 5.99 -13.60
N VAL A 75 -9.28 5.74 -12.49
CA VAL A 75 -9.54 6.37 -11.18
C VAL A 75 -8.53 7.46 -10.82
N GLY A 76 -7.73 7.91 -11.79
CA GLY A 76 -6.78 9.02 -11.63
C GLY A 76 -5.41 8.64 -11.07
N VAL A 77 -5.16 7.34 -10.82
CA VAL A 77 -3.89 6.87 -10.29
C VAL A 77 -2.94 6.54 -11.45
N THR A 78 -1.82 7.26 -11.53
CA THR A 78 -0.90 7.16 -12.68
C THR A 78 0.56 6.91 -12.27
N LYS A 79 0.86 6.99 -10.97
CA LYS A 79 2.20 6.79 -10.41
C LYS A 79 2.17 5.65 -9.39
N THR A 80 3.27 4.91 -9.30
CA THR A 80 3.41 3.82 -8.34
C THR A 80 4.83 3.61 -7.83
N ILE A 81 4.93 3.08 -6.62
CA ILE A 81 6.10 2.39 -6.08
C ILE A 81 5.90 0.90 -6.31
N VAL A 82 6.82 0.27 -7.02
CA VAL A 82 6.81 -1.18 -7.24
C VAL A 82 7.57 -1.86 -6.11
N VAL A 83 6.90 -2.77 -5.42
CA VAL A 83 7.46 -3.59 -4.36
C VAL A 83 7.81 -4.96 -4.93
N GLU A 84 8.97 -5.50 -4.53
CA GLU A 84 9.47 -6.79 -4.96
C GLU A 84 8.42 -7.90 -4.85
N ALA A 85 8.47 -8.83 -5.81
CA ALA A 85 7.60 -9.99 -5.92
C ALA A 85 8.42 -11.29 -6.03
N SER A 86 9.70 -11.23 -5.66
CA SER A 86 10.69 -12.26 -5.95
C SER A 86 11.89 -12.16 -5.02
N PRO A 87 12.38 -13.29 -4.49
CA PRO A 87 13.62 -13.30 -3.71
C PRO A 87 14.89 -13.21 -4.57
N ARG A 88 14.78 -13.18 -5.90
CA ARG A 88 15.95 -13.15 -6.78
C ARG A 88 16.54 -11.75 -6.82
N VAL A 89 17.82 -11.63 -6.45
CA VAL A 89 18.54 -10.34 -6.43
C VAL A 89 18.50 -9.64 -7.80
N GLU A 90 18.60 -10.38 -8.91
CA GLU A 90 18.57 -9.80 -10.26
C GLU A 90 17.18 -9.30 -10.67
N ASP A 91 16.09 -9.72 -10.01
CA ASP A 91 14.77 -9.13 -10.27
C ASP A 91 14.69 -7.66 -9.79
N ASN A 92 15.54 -7.24 -8.85
CA ASN A 92 15.71 -5.82 -8.53
C ASN A 92 16.26 -5.03 -9.73
N ALA A 93 17.25 -5.58 -10.44
CA ALA A 93 17.82 -4.94 -11.63
C ALA A 93 16.76 -4.85 -12.75
N TRP A 94 16.02 -5.94 -12.97
CA TRP A 94 14.93 -5.97 -13.94
C TRP A 94 13.83 -4.93 -13.65
N LEU A 95 13.42 -4.78 -12.38
CA LEU A 95 12.46 -3.75 -11.97
C LEU A 95 12.99 -2.34 -12.18
N LEU A 96 14.28 -2.09 -11.92
CA LEU A 96 14.91 -0.79 -12.17
C LEU A 96 15.01 -0.47 -13.67
N ASP A 97 15.32 -1.46 -14.51
CA ASP A 97 15.31 -1.32 -15.97
C ASP A 97 13.89 -1.05 -16.51
N LEU A 98 12.88 -1.68 -15.91
CA LEU A 98 11.48 -1.43 -16.20
C LEU A 98 11.10 0.00 -15.81
N ALA A 99 11.51 0.45 -14.62
CA ALA A 99 11.25 1.80 -14.13
C ALA A 99 11.91 2.89 -14.99
N ALA A 100 13.14 2.67 -15.45
CA ALA A 100 13.84 3.60 -16.33
C ALA A 100 13.10 3.87 -17.66
N LYS A 101 12.31 2.90 -18.13
CA LYS A 101 11.54 2.98 -19.38
C LYS A 101 10.08 3.43 -19.19
N ASN A 102 9.61 3.48 -17.94
CA ASN A 102 8.19 3.68 -17.63
C ASN A 102 8.02 4.74 -16.53
N PRO A 103 7.72 6.00 -16.89
CA PRO A 103 7.58 7.10 -15.93
C PRO A 103 6.45 6.96 -14.90
N SER A 104 5.57 5.96 -15.03
CA SER A 104 4.59 5.61 -14.01
C SER A 104 5.24 4.99 -12.77
N ILE A 105 6.41 4.34 -12.90
CA ILE A 105 7.16 3.83 -11.76
C ILE A 105 8.07 4.95 -11.24
N ILE A 106 7.83 5.38 -10.01
CA ILE A 106 8.61 6.46 -9.37
C ILE A 106 9.57 5.94 -8.28
N GLY A 107 9.51 4.64 -8.00
CA GLY A 107 10.41 3.96 -7.08
C GLY A 107 10.24 2.46 -7.09
N VAL A 108 11.29 1.76 -6.67
CA VAL A 108 11.37 0.31 -6.50
C VAL A 108 11.81 0.02 -5.08
N VAL A 109 11.04 -0.81 -4.39
CA VAL A 109 11.41 -1.44 -3.11
C VAL A 109 11.84 -2.87 -3.42
N GLY A 110 13.14 -3.13 -3.36
CA GLY A 110 13.74 -4.40 -3.77
C GLY A 110 13.72 -5.49 -2.70
N ASN A 111 14.27 -6.64 -3.04
CA ASN A 111 14.54 -7.73 -2.10
C ASN A 111 16.04 -7.87 -1.88
N LEU A 112 16.51 -7.69 -0.65
CA LEU A 112 17.85 -8.07 -0.20
C LEU A 112 17.70 -8.77 1.16
N THR A 113 18.65 -9.64 1.50
CA THR A 113 18.64 -10.36 2.78
C THR A 113 19.71 -9.78 3.71
N PRO A 114 19.35 -8.97 4.73
CA PRO A 114 20.29 -8.46 5.72
C PRO A 114 20.89 -9.59 6.57
N GLY A 115 22.10 -9.36 7.11
CA GLY A 115 22.85 -10.34 7.88
C GLY A 115 23.59 -11.37 7.02
N LYS A 116 23.70 -11.13 5.71
CA LYS A 116 24.42 -11.99 4.76
C LYS A 116 25.67 -11.27 4.22
N PRO A 117 26.78 -11.98 3.98
CA PRO A 117 28.03 -11.35 3.52
C PRO A 117 27.90 -10.51 2.24
N GLU A 118 27.00 -10.91 1.34
CA GLU A 118 26.73 -10.25 0.07
C GLU A 118 25.88 -8.97 0.17
N PHE A 119 25.21 -8.73 1.32
CA PHE A 119 24.24 -7.65 1.47
C PHE A 119 24.85 -6.29 1.15
N ALA A 120 26.01 -5.95 1.72
CA ALA A 120 26.65 -4.66 1.52
C ALA A 120 27.02 -4.40 0.05
N GLY A 121 27.45 -5.44 -0.67
CA GLY A 121 27.77 -5.35 -2.10
C GLY A 121 26.52 -5.10 -2.94
N HIS A 122 25.45 -5.85 -2.68
CA HIS A 122 24.18 -5.66 -3.38
C HIS A 122 23.54 -4.30 -3.05
N LEU A 123 23.53 -3.89 -1.78
CA LEU A 123 23.02 -2.59 -1.35
C LEU A 123 23.74 -1.47 -2.10
N LYS A 124 25.08 -1.48 -2.12
CA LYS A 124 25.87 -0.49 -2.85
C LYS A 124 25.53 -0.46 -4.35
N ARG A 125 25.36 -1.63 -4.98
CA ARG A 125 24.99 -1.74 -6.40
C ARG A 125 23.65 -1.08 -6.69
N PHE A 126 22.61 -1.40 -5.92
CA PHE A 126 21.26 -0.91 -6.20
C PHE A 126 21.02 0.52 -5.72
N ALA A 127 21.60 0.93 -4.59
CA ALA A 127 21.52 2.29 -4.08
C ALA A 127 22.13 3.35 -5.02
N ALA A 128 22.97 2.94 -5.97
CA ALA A 128 23.47 3.83 -7.03
C ALA A 128 22.37 4.33 -7.98
N ASN A 129 21.25 3.60 -8.08
CA ASN A 129 20.10 4.01 -8.87
C ASN A 129 19.11 4.79 -7.99
N LYS A 130 18.82 6.05 -8.35
CA LYS A 130 17.90 6.91 -7.61
C LYS A 130 16.46 6.37 -7.54
N LEU A 131 16.05 5.46 -8.42
CA LEU A 131 14.74 4.82 -8.34
C LEU A 131 14.69 3.66 -7.34
N TYR A 132 15.83 3.19 -6.82
CA TYR A 132 15.86 2.23 -5.73
C TYR A 132 15.59 2.97 -4.42
N ARG A 133 14.46 2.66 -3.75
CA ARG A 133 13.96 3.44 -2.60
C ARG A 133 14.06 2.70 -1.27
N GLY A 134 14.18 1.37 -1.31
CA GLY A 134 14.17 0.58 -0.10
C GLY A 134 14.31 -0.91 -0.38
N ILE A 135 14.20 -1.68 0.69
CA ILE A 135 14.03 -3.13 0.61
C ILE A 135 12.80 -3.56 1.40
N ARG A 136 12.17 -4.66 0.98
CA ARG A 136 11.16 -5.34 1.79
C ARG A 136 11.77 -6.55 2.51
N VAL A 137 11.41 -6.71 3.77
CA VAL A 137 11.73 -7.91 4.56
C VAL A 137 10.47 -8.51 5.18
N ASN A 138 10.50 -9.82 5.40
CA ASN A 138 9.47 -10.49 6.18
C ASN A 138 9.66 -10.19 7.67
N HIS A 139 8.57 -10.01 8.41
CA HIS A 139 8.55 -9.81 9.86
C HIS A 139 9.38 -10.85 10.62
N ASN A 140 9.39 -12.12 10.21
CA ASN A 140 10.21 -13.14 10.85
C ASN A 140 11.71 -12.83 10.80
N ALA A 141 12.18 -12.21 9.72
CA ALA A 141 13.57 -11.78 9.61
C ALA A 141 13.88 -10.61 10.56
N VAL A 142 12.96 -9.66 10.70
CA VAL A 142 13.07 -8.58 11.70
C VAL A 142 13.11 -9.16 13.11
N LYS A 143 12.14 -10.02 13.45
CA LYS A 143 12.03 -10.62 14.78
C LYS A 143 13.29 -11.40 15.16
N ALA A 144 13.82 -12.20 14.24
CA ALA A 144 15.08 -12.93 14.46
C ALA A 144 16.30 -11.99 14.50
N GLY A 145 16.29 -10.93 13.70
CA GLY A 145 17.39 -9.99 13.52
C GLY A 145 17.54 -8.94 14.63
N LEU A 146 16.51 -8.70 15.45
CA LEU A 146 16.54 -7.71 16.54
C LEU A 146 17.67 -7.90 17.56
N ASP A 147 18.15 -9.14 17.70
CA ASP A 147 19.22 -9.54 18.60
C ASP A 147 20.51 -9.96 17.86
N GLN A 148 20.57 -9.75 16.53
CA GLN A 148 21.73 -10.11 15.71
C GLN A 148 22.49 -8.84 15.26
N PRO A 149 23.74 -8.62 15.72
CA PRO A 149 24.52 -7.42 15.38
C PRO A 149 24.70 -7.21 13.88
N GLU A 150 24.90 -8.27 13.10
CA GLU A 150 25.12 -8.21 11.66
C GLU A 150 23.86 -7.72 10.92
N PHE A 151 22.68 -8.19 11.34
CA PHE A 151 21.41 -7.73 10.81
C PHE A 151 21.21 -6.23 11.08
N LEU A 152 21.39 -5.80 12.33
CA LEU A 152 21.22 -4.39 12.71
C LEU A 152 22.24 -3.48 11.98
N ALA A 153 23.47 -3.96 11.78
CA ALA A 153 24.47 -3.22 11.01
C ALA A 153 24.06 -3.05 9.55
N ASP A 154 23.48 -4.07 8.92
CA ASP A 154 22.99 -4.00 7.55
C ASP A 154 21.77 -3.09 7.39
N ILE A 155 20.81 -3.16 8.32
CA ILE A 155 19.68 -2.23 8.33
C ILE A 155 20.14 -0.78 8.59
N LYS A 156 21.16 -0.58 9.42
CA LYS A 156 21.75 0.75 9.60
C LYS A 156 22.38 1.26 8.30
N ARG A 157 23.11 0.42 7.56
CA ARG A 157 23.67 0.78 6.24
C ARG A 157 22.58 1.18 5.25
N LEU A 158 21.43 0.48 5.26
CA LEU A 158 20.27 0.85 4.45
C LEU A 158 19.82 2.29 4.74
N ALA A 159 19.69 2.65 6.03
CA ALA A 159 19.35 4.00 6.45
C ALA A 159 20.42 5.04 6.07
N GLU A 160 21.71 4.72 6.17
CA GLU A 160 22.83 5.58 5.77
C GLU A 160 22.84 5.86 4.25
N HIS A 161 22.35 4.93 3.44
CA HIS A 161 22.09 5.13 2.01
C HIS A 161 20.82 5.95 1.72
N GLY A 162 20.09 6.37 2.76
CA GLY A 162 18.83 7.08 2.62
C GLY A 162 17.74 6.21 2.00
N LEU A 163 17.76 4.90 2.25
CA LEU A 163 16.74 3.95 1.79
C LEU A 163 15.83 3.54 2.95
N GLU A 164 14.57 3.18 2.64
CA GLU A 164 13.59 2.74 3.62
C GLU A 164 13.51 1.21 3.76
N LEU A 165 12.91 0.75 4.85
CA LEU A 165 12.61 -0.66 5.11
C LEU A 165 11.09 -0.92 5.15
N ASP A 166 10.59 -1.58 4.11
CA ASP A 166 9.23 -2.08 4.03
C ASP A 166 9.18 -3.39 4.87
N VAL A 167 8.28 -3.50 5.85
CA VAL A 167 8.12 -4.71 6.69
C VAL A 167 6.75 -5.31 6.48
N ASN A 168 6.71 -6.56 6.03
CA ASN A 168 5.48 -7.33 5.79
C ASN A 168 5.40 -8.57 6.69
N GLY A 169 4.23 -8.83 7.28
CA GLY A 169 4.08 -9.85 8.32
C GLY A 169 2.64 -10.05 8.77
N GLY A 170 2.39 -10.18 10.08
CA GLY A 170 1.05 -10.33 10.65
C GLY A 170 0.75 -9.30 11.74
N PRO A 171 -0.37 -9.43 12.46
CA PRO A 171 -0.85 -8.42 13.40
C PRO A 171 0.08 -8.19 14.61
N ASP A 172 1.02 -9.11 14.88
CA ASP A 172 2.05 -8.95 15.92
C ASP A 172 3.28 -8.15 15.44
N MET A 173 3.46 -8.00 14.12
CA MET A 173 4.59 -7.31 13.49
C MET A 173 4.81 -5.87 13.99
N PRO A 174 3.78 -5.03 14.21
CA PRO A 174 3.99 -3.66 14.64
C PRO A 174 4.79 -3.54 15.94
N ALA A 175 4.69 -4.51 16.86
CA ALA A 175 5.47 -4.51 18.10
C ALA A 175 6.98 -4.71 17.85
N ASP A 176 7.35 -5.60 16.93
CA ASP A 176 8.76 -5.79 16.55
C ASP A 176 9.29 -4.64 15.68
N VAL A 177 8.43 -4.03 14.86
CA VAL A 177 8.77 -2.78 14.15
C VAL A 177 9.08 -1.66 15.14
N ALA A 178 8.31 -1.52 16.22
CA ALA A 178 8.59 -0.53 17.27
C ALA A 178 9.98 -0.74 17.89
N ARG A 179 10.33 -1.99 18.23
CA ARG A 179 11.65 -2.34 18.78
C ARG A 179 12.79 -2.06 17.79
N LEU A 180 12.58 -2.31 16.50
CA LEU A 180 13.58 -2.01 15.48
C LEU A 180 13.77 -0.49 15.33
N ALA A 181 12.68 0.26 15.27
CA ALA A 181 12.71 1.71 15.15
C ALA A 181 13.35 2.40 16.37
N GLU A 182 13.16 1.85 17.58
CA GLU A 182 13.86 2.32 18.79
C GLU A 182 15.37 2.11 18.72
N LYS A 183 15.83 0.99 18.14
CA LYS A 183 17.26 0.71 17.94
C LYS A 183 17.88 1.55 16.82
N LEU A 184 17.11 1.90 15.80
CA LEU A 184 17.55 2.60 14.59
C LEU A 184 16.63 3.80 14.28
N PRO A 185 16.67 4.89 15.08
CA PRO A 185 15.72 5.99 14.98
C PRO A 185 15.78 6.79 13.66
N ASP A 186 16.90 6.70 12.92
CA ASP A 186 17.05 7.36 11.62
C ASP A 186 16.45 6.56 10.46
N LEU A 187 16.17 5.27 10.67
CA LEU A 187 15.58 4.38 9.66
C LEU A 187 14.14 4.79 9.39
N ARG A 188 13.81 4.98 8.11
CA ARG A 188 12.41 5.01 7.68
C ARG A 188 11.90 3.59 7.56
N ILE A 189 10.81 3.29 8.25
CA ILE A 189 10.16 1.98 8.21
C ILE A 189 8.75 2.15 7.71
N VAL A 190 8.34 1.30 6.77
CA VAL A 190 6.97 1.29 6.25
C VAL A 190 6.29 -0.03 6.62
N ILE A 191 5.34 0.06 7.55
CA ILE A 191 4.47 -1.06 7.92
C ILE A 191 3.56 -1.36 6.72
N ASN A 192 3.63 -2.59 6.22
CA ASN A 192 2.78 -3.03 5.11
C ASN A 192 1.38 -3.39 5.61
N HIS A 193 0.39 -3.14 4.77
CA HIS A 193 -0.93 -3.78 4.83
C HIS A 193 -1.68 -3.64 6.15
N LEU A 194 -1.52 -2.51 6.86
CA LEU A 194 -2.08 -2.33 8.20
C LEU A 194 -1.65 -3.45 9.18
N GLY A 195 -0.50 -4.09 8.94
CA GLY A 195 -0.06 -5.28 9.70
C GLY A 195 -0.83 -6.56 9.37
N ASN A 196 -1.49 -6.64 8.21
CA ASN A 196 -2.30 -7.78 7.78
C ASN A 196 -3.31 -8.23 8.86
N VAL A 197 -3.91 -7.26 9.56
CA VAL A 197 -4.95 -7.51 10.55
C VAL A 197 -6.28 -7.76 9.83
N ASP A 198 -7.06 -8.71 10.33
CA ASP A 198 -8.41 -8.96 9.81
C ASP A 198 -9.30 -7.71 9.96
N VAL A 199 -10.19 -7.52 8.98
CA VAL A 199 -11.17 -6.43 8.94
C VAL A 199 -12.56 -7.04 8.87
N ASP A 200 -13.26 -7.09 10.00
CA ASP A 200 -14.57 -7.74 10.14
C ASP A 200 -15.72 -6.77 10.41
N GLY A 201 -15.47 -5.46 10.29
CA GLY A 201 -16.42 -4.40 10.63
C GLY A 201 -16.49 -4.07 12.12
N ALA A 202 -15.59 -4.61 12.94
CA ALA A 202 -15.45 -4.26 14.35
C ALA A 202 -14.15 -3.51 14.64
N GLU A 203 -14.02 -3.06 15.90
CA GLU A 203 -12.80 -2.44 16.41
C GLU A 203 -11.61 -3.43 16.29
N PRO A 204 -10.44 -3.02 15.78
CA PRO A 204 -9.30 -3.92 15.63
C PRO A 204 -8.80 -4.49 16.97
N PRO A 205 -8.18 -5.67 16.98
CA PRO A 205 -7.65 -6.30 18.20
C PRO A 205 -6.76 -5.37 19.02
N ARG A 206 -6.94 -5.37 20.35
CA ARG A 206 -6.19 -4.48 21.26
C ARG A 206 -4.67 -4.63 21.13
N ALA A 207 -4.17 -5.85 21.00
CA ALA A 207 -2.74 -6.13 20.87
C ALA A 207 -2.14 -5.48 19.61
N TRP A 208 -2.85 -5.58 18.48
CA TRP A 208 -2.48 -4.91 17.23
C TRP A 208 -2.44 -3.39 17.42
N GLN A 209 -3.47 -2.82 18.06
CA GLN A 209 -3.50 -1.37 18.30
C GLN A 209 -2.36 -0.90 19.20
N ASP A 210 -2.02 -1.68 20.23
CA ASP A 210 -0.91 -1.36 21.14
C ASP A 210 0.44 -1.44 20.41
N GLY A 211 0.64 -2.43 19.54
CA GLY A 211 1.81 -2.52 18.67
C GLY A 211 1.91 -1.35 17.69
N MET A 212 0.81 -0.99 17.03
CA MET A 212 0.75 0.16 16.13
C MET A 212 1.04 1.48 16.86
N ARG A 213 0.50 1.65 18.08
CA ARG A 213 0.81 2.82 18.94
C ARG A 213 2.28 2.87 19.34
N ALA A 214 2.87 1.72 19.68
CA ALA A 214 4.29 1.64 20.02
C ALA A 214 5.15 2.05 18.83
N ALA A 215 4.87 1.51 17.64
CA ALA A 215 5.58 1.85 16.41
C ALA A 215 5.41 3.33 16.06
N ALA A 216 4.20 3.87 16.22
CA ALA A 216 3.87 5.26 15.94
C ALA A 216 4.51 6.27 16.91
N LYS A 217 5.15 5.84 18.00
CA LYS A 217 6.01 6.74 18.82
C LYS A 217 7.22 7.24 18.04
N GLN A 218 7.67 6.48 17.05
CA GLN A 218 8.82 6.84 16.23
C GLN A 218 8.36 7.63 14.99
N PRO A 219 8.90 8.85 14.76
CA PRO A 219 8.38 9.76 13.74
C PRO A 219 8.64 9.27 12.30
N ARG A 220 9.60 8.35 12.12
CA ARG A 220 9.99 7.77 10.82
C ARG A 220 9.31 6.45 10.50
N VAL A 221 8.32 6.04 11.29
CA VAL A 221 7.48 4.88 10.99
C VAL A 221 6.21 5.33 10.28
N PHE A 222 5.98 4.79 9.09
CA PHE A 222 4.82 5.00 8.25
C PHE A 222 3.99 3.72 8.17
N CYS A 223 2.74 3.84 7.75
CA CYS A 223 1.87 2.69 7.54
C CYS A 223 1.13 2.80 6.20
N LYS A 224 1.17 1.71 5.42
CA LYS A 224 0.38 1.59 4.19
C LYS A 224 -1.04 1.19 4.55
N VAL A 225 -2.01 2.02 4.16
CA VAL A 225 -3.40 1.61 4.02
C VAL A 225 -3.49 0.88 2.67
N SER A 226 -3.28 -0.43 2.75
CA SER A 226 -3.19 -1.37 1.63
C SER A 226 -3.63 -2.75 2.07
N ALA A 227 -3.87 -3.65 1.12
CA ALA A 227 -4.43 -4.98 1.36
C ALA A 227 -5.75 -4.98 2.17
N LEU A 228 -6.50 -3.87 2.11
CA LEU A 228 -7.65 -3.62 2.98
C LEU A 228 -8.80 -4.59 2.67
N VAL A 229 -9.05 -4.86 1.39
CA VAL A 229 -10.15 -5.73 0.94
C VAL A 229 -9.77 -7.20 1.04
N GLU A 230 -8.49 -7.54 0.92
CA GLU A 230 -7.97 -8.91 1.07
C GLU A 230 -8.12 -9.44 2.49
N HIS A 231 -8.06 -8.54 3.48
CA HIS A 231 -8.29 -8.87 4.88
C HIS A 231 -9.74 -8.66 5.32
N ALA A 232 -10.66 -8.31 4.42
CA ALA A 232 -12.07 -8.22 4.73
C ALA A 232 -12.64 -9.62 5.08
N LYS A 233 -13.21 -9.75 6.28
CA LYS A 233 -13.89 -10.95 6.79
C LYS A 233 -15.38 -10.65 6.99
N PRO A 234 -16.20 -10.64 5.92
CA PRO A 234 -17.63 -10.46 6.06
C PRO A 234 -18.25 -11.61 6.85
N LYS A 235 -19.47 -11.41 7.35
CA LYS A 235 -20.20 -12.43 8.12
C LYS A 235 -20.37 -13.71 7.29
N SER A 236 -20.38 -14.85 7.98
CA SER A 236 -20.45 -16.19 7.39
C SER A 236 -21.56 -16.31 6.34
N GLY A 237 -21.19 -16.68 5.11
CA GLY A 237 -22.11 -16.91 3.99
C GLY A 237 -21.99 -15.90 2.84
N GLU A 238 -21.38 -14.74 3.06
CA GLU A 238 -21.14 -13.75 2.01
C GLU A 238 -19.88 -14.10 1.20
N LYS A 239 -20.00 -14.16 -0.13
CA LYS A 239 -18.89 -14.50 -1.04
C LYS A 239 -18.11 -13.28 -1.54
N LYS A 240 -18.64 -12.08 -1.37
CA LYS A 240 -18.05 -10.83 -1.87
C LYS A 240 -17.58 -9.99 -0.69
N VAL A 241 -16.47 -9.28 -0.87
CA VAL A 241 -16.03 -8.28 0.10
C VAL A 241 -17.06 -7.14 0.14
N PRO A 242 -17.35 -6.56 1.33
CA PRO A 242 -18.20 -5.38 1.42
C PRO A 242 -17.61 -4.24 0.61
N GLU A 243 -18.44 -3.52 -0.14
CA GLU A 243 -18.00 -2.32 -0.89
C GLU A 243 -18.31 -1.02 -0.13
N GLU A 244 -19.09 -1.12 0.95
CA GLU A 244 -19.48 0.02 1.78
C GLU A 244 -18.32 0.46 2.69
N VAL A 245 -17.95 1.73 2.61
CA VAL A 245 -16.87 2.32 3.42
C VAL A 245 -17.07 2.13 4.93
N ASP A 246 -18.32 2.08 5.39
CA ASP A 246 -18.64 1.93 6.81
C ASP A 246 -18.20 0.58 7.39
N PHE A 247 -18.08 -0.46 6.57
CA PHE A 247 -17.49 -1.73 6.99
C PHE A 247 -16.00 -1.58 7.36
N TYR A 248 -15.27 -0.71 6.64
CA TYR A 248 -13.85 -0.48 6.87
C TYR A 248 -13.56 0.66 7.84
N ARG A 249 -14.58 1.46 8.17
CA ARG A 249 -14.44 2.64 9.02
C ARG A 249 -13.76 2.35 10.37
N PRO A 250 -14.04 1.27 11.10
CA PRO A 250 -13.38 1.01 12.39
C PRO A 250 -11.85 0.89 12.29
N ILE A 251 -11.34 0.11 11.34
CA ILE A 251 -9.88 -0.04 11.14
C ILE A 251 -9.25 1.26 10.64
N LEU A 252 -9.94 1.98 9.74
CA LEU A 252 -9.46 3.25 9.20
C LEU A 252 -9.42 4.35 10.28
N ASP A 253 -10.46 4.46 11.11
CA ASP A 253 -10.50 5.41 12.24
C ASP A 253 -9.41 5.08 13.27
N ALA A 254 -9.22 3.80 13.59
CA ALA A 254 -8.18 3.36 14.52
C ALA A 254 -6.77 3.73 14.01
N ILE A 255 -6.44 3.42 12.75
CA ILE A 255 -5.11 3.71 12.23
C ILE A 255 -4.87 5.22 12.06
N TRP A 256 -5.88 6.00 11.66
CA TRP A 256 -5.77 7.47 11.60
C TRP A 256 -5.57 8.09 12.97
N LYS A 257 -6.26 7.60 14.00
CA LYS A 257 -6.07 8.05 15.39
C LYS A 257 -4.65 7.79 15.88
N ILE A 258 -4.01 6.71 15.42
CA ILE A 258 -2.66 6.30 15.86
C ILE A 258 -1.56 7.07 15.11
N PHE A 259 -1.62 7.13 13.78
CA PHE A 259 -0.54 7.68 12.96
C PHE A 259 -0.71 9.16 12.63
N GLY A 260 -1.96 9.65 12.60
CA GLY A 260 -2.31 10.97 12.10
C GLY A 260 -2.18 11.08 10.58
N ASP A 261 -2.39 12.29 10.07
CA ASP A 261 -2.43 12.54 8.63
C ASP A 261 -1.07 12.49 7.93
N ASP A 262 0.04 12.55 8.68
CA ASP A 262 1.39 12.72 8.14
C ASP A 262 2.12 11.41 7.84
N ARG A 263 1.57 10.26 8.26
CA ARG A 263 2.30 8.98 8.23
C ARG A 263 1.52 7.81 7.65
N LEU A 264 0.35 8.09 7.07
CA LEU A 264 -0.43 7.11 6.31
C LEU A 264 -0.24 7.33 4.82
N ILE A 265 -0.01 6.25 4.09
CA ILE A 265 0.18 6.27 2.63
C ILE A 265 -0.76 5.28 1.95
N TYR A 266 -1.25 5.65 0.78
CA TYR A 266 -2.07 4.78 -0.07
C TYR A 266 -1.24 3.66 -0.70
N GLY A 267 -1.77 2.44 -0.74
CA GLY A 267 -1.27 1.38 -1.62
C GLY A 267 -2.39 0.42 -2.01
N SER A 268 -2.42 -0.03 -3.26
CA SER A 268 -3.48 -0.94 -3.72
C SER A 268 -3.21 -2.40 -3.39
N ASN A 269 -1.93 -2.77 -3.29
CA ASN A 269 -1.49 -4.17 -3.33
C ASN A 269 -1.79 -4.85 -4.68
N TRP A 270 -2.04 -4.10 -5.76
CA TRP A 270 -2.32 -4.65 -7.07
C TRP A 270 -1.08 -5.37 -7.64
N PRO A 271 -1.22 -6.55 -8.25
CA PRO A 271 -2.46 -7.25 -8.61
C PRO A 271 -3.03 -8.19 -7.55
N VAL A 272 -2.40 -8.33 -6.38
CA VAL A 272 -2.87 -9.25 -5.33
C VAL A 272 -4.29 -8.92 -4.88
N SER A 273 -4.63 -7.63 -4.84
CA SER A 273 -5.98 -7.16 -4.54
C SER A 273 -7.07 -7.74 -5.44
N ASP A 274 -6.74 -8.15 -6.67
CA ASP A 274 -7.70 -8.72 -7.63
C ASP A 274 -8.28 -10.07 -7.15
N HIS A 275 -7.68 -10.71 -6.14
CA HIS A 275 -8.29 -11.87 -5.45
C HIS A 275 -9.56 -11.50 -4.68
N ALA A 276 -9.70 -10.24 -4.27
CA ALA A 276 -10.76 -9.78 -3.40
C ALA A 276 -11.69 -8.77 -4.10
N ALA A 277 -11.13 -7.78 -4.80
CA ALA A 277 -11.91 -6.76 -5.50
C ALA A 277 -11.13 -6.15 -6.68
N SER A 278 -11.87 -5.53 -7.60
CA SER A 278 -11.23 -4.74 -8.67
C SER A 278 -10.46 -3.54 -8.09
N TYR A 279 -9.44 -3.07 -8.80
CA TYR A 279 -8.71 -1.83 -8.46
C TYR A 279 -9.66 -0.67 -8.20
N LYS A 280 -10.67 -0.49 -9.07
CA LYS A 280 -11.68 0.58 -8.95
C LYS A 280 -12.49 0.46 -7.66
N THR A 281 -12.93 -0.74 -7.30
CA THR A 281 -13.70 -0.99 -6.07
C THR A 281 -12.87 -0.66 -4.84
N LEU A 282 -11.65 -1.22 -4.74
CA LEU A 282 -10.73 -0.92 -3.64
C LEU A 282 -10.44 0.59 -3.53
N PHE A 283 -10.09 1.23 -4.65
CA PHE A 283 -9.81 2.65 -4.67
C PHE A 283 -11.02 3.47 -4.22
N SER A 284 -12.23 3.13 -4.67
CA SER A 284 -13.46 3.83 -4.29
C SER A 284 -13.70 3.82 -2.77
N ILE A 285 -13.50 2.66 -2.12
CA ILE A 285 -13.65 2.50 -0.66
C ILE A 285 -12.70 3.45 0.08
N VAL A 286 -11.41 3.41 -0.26
CA VAL A 286 -10.38 4.22 0.39
C VAL A 286 -10.60 5.71 0.10
N ASN A 287 -10.90 6.05 -1.16
CA ASN A 287 -11.12 7.43 -1.59
C ASN A 287 -12.34 8.06 -0.92
N GLN A 288 -13.45 7.32 -0.78
CA GLN A 288 -14.63 7.81 -0.07
C GLN A 288 -14.29 8.17 1.38
N TYR A 289 -13.55 7.31 2.09
CA TYR A 289 -13.12 7.59 3.45
C TYR A 289 -12.21 8.83 3.54
N VAL A 290 -11.19 8.88 2.70
CA VAL A 290 -10.12 9.91 2.79
C VAL A 290 -10.62 11.29 2.39
N THR A 291 -11.38 11.38 1.30
CA THR A 291 -11.93 12.67 0.83
C THR A 291 -12.91 13.29 1.82
N ALA A 292 -13.66 12.47 2.57
CA ALA A 292 -14.54 12.95 3.65
C ALA A 292 -13.76 13.62 4.79
N ARG A 293 -12.45 13.37 4.92
CA ARG A 293 -11.56 14.04 5.89
C ARG A 293 -11.02 15.39 5.39
N GLY A 294 -11.30 15.74 4.13
CA GLY A 294 -10.93 17.01 3.53
C GLY A 294 -9.67 16.95 2.66
N ARG A 295 -9.45 18.02 1.90
CA ARG A 295 -8.40 18.05 0.86
C ARG A 295 -6.98 17.98 1.42
N ALA A 296 -6.71 18.62 2.56
CA ALA A 296 -5.38 18.61 3.16
C ALA A 296 -4.93 17.19 3.54
N THR A 297 -5.80 16.42 4.21
CA THR A 297 -5.57 15.00 4.53
C THR A 297 -5.45 14.17 3.26
N SER A 298 -6.27 14.43 2.25
CA SER A 298 -6.23 13.72 0.96
C SER A 298 -4.89 13.92 0.25
N GLU A 299 -4.37 15.14 0.17
CA GLU A 299 -3.05 15.42 -0.44
C GLU A 299 -1.92 14.71 0.30
N LYS A 300 -1.97 14.71 1.64
CA LYS A 300 -0.98 13.99 2.46
C LYS A 300 -0.99 12.50 2.15
N PHE A 301 -2.17 11.88 2.30
CA PHE A 301 -2.34 10.44 2.15
C PHE A 301 -2.04 9.94 0.73
N PHE A 302 -2.52 10.64 -0.29
CA PHE A 302 -2.41 10.17 -1.68
C PHE A 302 -1.07 10.43 -2.33
N TRP A 303 -0.28 11.42 -1.88
CA TRP A 303 1.02 11.67 -2.51
C TRP A 303 2.10 12.30 -1.63
N LYS A 304 1.79 13.30 -0.78
CA LYS A 304 2.88 14.01 -0.04
C LYS A 304 3.60 13.09 0.94
N ASN A 305 2.88 12.20 1.62
CA ASN A 305 3.50 11.26 2.57
C ASN A 305 4.34 10.20 1.86
N ALA A 306 4.05 9.88 0.59
CA ALA A 306 4.90 9.02 -0.21
C ALA A 306 6.30 9.64 -0.40
N HIS A 307 6.37 10.97 -0.57
CA HIS A 307 7.67 11.66 -0.57
C HIS A 307 8.39 11.48 0.77
N ALA A 308 7.72 11.71 1.90
CA ALA A 308 8.36 11.57 3.21
C ALA A 308 8.83 10.14 3.53
N ALA A 309 8.12 9.12 3.04
CA ALA A 309 8.46 7.72 3.24
C ALA A 309 9.64 7.26 2.36
N TYR A 310 9.68 7.71 1.09
CA TYR A 310 10.57 7.13 0.06
C TYR A 310 11.63 8.08 -0.52
N LEU A 311 11.53 9.41 -0.33
CA LEU A 311 12.29 10.43 -1.04
C LEU A 311 13.04 11.38 -0.09
#